data_AF-A0AAW0E1N8-F1
#
_entry.id   AF-A0AAW0E1N8-F1
#
_cell.length_a   1.000
_cell.length_b   1.000
_cell.length_c   1.000
_cell.angle_alpha   90.00
_cell.angle_beta   90.00
_cell.angle_gamma   90.00
#
_symmetry.space_group_name_H-M   'P 1'
#
loop_
_entity.id
_entity.type
_entity.pdbx_description
1 polymer ?
#
loop_
_entity_poly.entity_id
_entity_poly.type
_entity_poly.pdbx_seq_one_letter_code
_entity_poly.pdbx_strand_id
1 'polypeptide(L)'
;MSDAPPPSPTSPKSGAEAVKIHHRLHPTLGARSDASSAPPAKRSKEYEDAPFREGFVAVRSTKPAAGDYADLALAIIIRACREYSARIAGLYMLPASGVQAQWAQECFRNACGVAKRQYAYTDRIGKIVRARGSQVRGKTIETFRALFAGNYGLERSSSSKIIAANKRKVAQLLQNSAFHYKDPAANPLVGFAENRIIAQVRKATTFRTKESVGIVFPNYFNPISLGNIAMELIAEWSTGSFIASKFTEKAVVDSYEKYVKDVEKWSAMKPTVVENIRKKWYWRASETLTSEVINDNESSINDAQEEALRAELEGRTGAA
;
A
#
# COMPACT_ATOMS: atom_id res chain seq x y z
N MET A 1 68.81 15.82 14.79
CA MET A 1 68.47 15.80 13.36
C MET A 1 67.46 14.69 13.14
N SER A 2 66.30 15.08 12.59
CA SER A 2 65.22 14.31 11.97
C SER A 2 64.46 13.24 12.76
N ASP A 3 63.27 13.67 13.21
CA ASP A 3 62.03 12.90 13.23
C ASP A 3 61.75 12.17 11.91
N ALA A 4 61.25 10.94 12.02
CA ALA A 4 60.38 10.35 11.00
C ALA A 4 59.27 9.55 11.70
N PRO A 5 57.99 9.92 11.54
CA PRO A 5 56.88 9.18 12.12
C PRO A 5 56.57 7.92 11.30
N PRO A 6 55.99 6.87 11.93
CA PRO A 6 55.58 5.65 11.24
C PRO A 6 54.38 5.92 10.29
N PRO A 7 54.26 5.13 9.20
CA PRO A 7 53.29 5.40 8.13
C PRO A 7 51.84 5.14 8.57
N SER A 8 50.96 6.05 8.15
CA SER A 8 49.51 6.00 8.33
C SER A 8 48.88 4.74 7.68
N PRO A 9 47.84 4.14 8.29
CA PRO A 9 47.09 3.06 7.68
C PRO A 9 46.27 3.57 6.49
N THR A 10 46.46 2.92 5.34
CA THR A 10 45.77 3.15 4.08
C THR A 10 44.28 2.83 4.20
N SER A 11 43.44 3.84 3.97
CA SER A 11 42.00 3.70 3.79
C SER A 11 41.68 2.81 2.58
N PRO A 12 40.82 1.78 2.71
CA PRO A 12 40.31 1.09 1.55
C PRO A 12 39.30 1.98 0.80
N LYS A 13 39.64 2.33 -0.44
CA LYS A 13 38.70 2.87 -1.43
C LYS A 13 37.71 1.76 -1.80
N SER A 14 36.58 1.70 -1.11
CA SER A 14 35.43 0.89 -1.52
C SER A 14 34.54 1.72 -2.44
N GLY A 15 34.66 1.47 -3.75
CA GLY A 15 33.75 2.03 -4.76
C GLY A 15 32.32 1.59 -4.48
N ALA A 16 31.44 2.56 -4.29
CA ALA A 16 30.00 2.34 -4.29
C ALA A 16 29.55 2.10 -5.74
N GLU A 17 29.55 0.85 -6.16
CA GLU A 17 28.87 0.43 -7.38
C GLU A 17 27.37 0.35 -7.07
N ALA A 18 26.64 1.40 -7.46
CA ALA A 18 25.19 1.41 -7.43
C ALA A 18 24.66 0.32 -8.36
N VAL A 19 24.07 -0.72 -7.78
CA VAL A 19 23.33 -1.77 -8.50
C VAL A 19 22.16 -1.10 -9.21
N LYS A 20 22.36 -0.74 -10.48
CA LYS A 20 21.29 -0.39 -11.41
C LYS A 20 20.42 -1.63 -11.60
N ILE A 21 19.22 -1.58 -11.06
CA ILE A 21 18.17 -2.53 -11.41
C ILE A 21 17.85 -2.30 -12.89
N HIS A 22 18.35 -3.19 -13.74
CA HIS A 22 18.03 -3.26 -15.15
C HIS A 22 16.53 -3.58 -15.30
N HIS A 23 15.73 -2.55 -15.54
CA HIS A 23 14.51 -2.74 -16.32
C HIS A 23 14.92 -3.21 -17.71
N ARG A 24 14.52 -4.44 -18.01
CA ARG A 24 14.73 -5.14 -19.26
C ARG A 24 14.06 -4.35 -20.40
N LEU A 25 14.80 -3.44 -21.01
CA LEU A 25 14.54 -2.82 -22.31
C LEU A 25 15.70 -3.20 -23.21
N HIS A 26 15.51 -4.09 -24.18
CA HIS A 26 16.39 -4.23 -25.35
C HIS A 26 15.67 -5.03 -26.45
N PRO A 27 16.06 -4.91 -27.75
CA PRO A 27 16.93 -3.88 -28.32
C PRO A 27 16.38 -3.25 -29.62
N THR A 28 16.67 -1.96 -29.78
CA THR A 28 16.93 -1.36 -31.10
C THR A 28 18.44 -1.37 -31.32
N LEU A 29 18.89 -1.89 -32.47
CA LEU A 29 19.83 -1.23 -33.39
C LEU A 29 20.15 -2.14 -34.58
N GLY A 30 20.10 -1.56 -35.77
CA GLY A 30 20.50 -2.18 -37.03
C GLY A 30 20.19 -1.24 -38.18
N ALA A 31 20.97 -0.18 -38.33
CA ALA A 31 20.93 0.67 -39.51
C ALA A 31 21.56 -0.08 -40.70
N ARG A 32 20.74 -0.38 -41.70
CA ARG A 32 21.17 -0.55 -43.10
C ARG A 32 20.17 0.18 -43.98
N SER A 33 20.71 1.10 -44.78
CA SER A 33 20.03 1.83 -45.83
C SER A 33 19.61 0.88 -46.94
N ASP A 34 18.32 0.82 -47.23
CA ASP A 34 17.80 0.54 -48.56
C ASP A 34 16.48 1.30 -48.70
N ALA A 35 16.37 2.09 -49.77
CA ALA A 35 15.18 2.87 -50.09
C ALA A 35 14.02 1.92 -50.40
N SER A 36 13.10 1.77 -49.44
CA SER A 36 11.86 1.04 -49.62
C SER A 36 10.69 1.88 -49.10
N SER A 37 9.80 2.19 -50.02
CA SER A 37 8.55 2.93 -49.88
C SER A 37 7.83 2.62 -48.56
N ALA A 38 7.84 3.58 -47.63
CA ALA A 38 7.12 3.43 -46.36
C ALA A 38 5.61 3.33 -46.63
N PRO A 39 4.89 2.36 -46.02
CA PRO A 39 3.43 2.31 -46.05
C PRO A 39 2.85 3.60 -45.44
N PRO A 40 1.68 4.08 -45.90
CA PRO A 40 1.06 5.28 -45.36
C PRO A 40 0.87 5.14 -43.84
N ALA A 41 1.28 6.18 -43.11
CA ALA A 41 1.17 6.26 -41.66
C ALA A 41 -0.28 5.89 -41.25
N LYS A 42 -0.41 4.89 -40.37
CA LYS A 42 -1.71 4.53 -39.79
C LYS A 42 -2.28 5.79 -39.13
N ARG A 43 -3.40 6.29 -39.68
CA ARG A 43 -4.20 7.40 -39.15
C ARG A 43 -4.31 7.22 -37.62
N SER A 44 -3.81 8.18 -36.85
CA SER A 44 -3.94 8.15 -35.39
C SER A 44 -5.40 7.99 -35.06
N LYS A 45 -5.77 6.94 -34.30
CA LYS A 45 -7.13 6.83 -33.78
C LYS A 45 -7.39 8.06 -32.93
N GLU A 46 -8.30 8.90 -33.38
CA GLU A 46 -8.74 10.09 -32.67
C GLU A 46 -9.52 9.62 -31.44
N TYR A 47 -9.03 9.95 -30.26
CA TYR A 47 -9.69 9.61 -29.00
C TYR A 47 -10.73 10.68 -28.71
N GLU A 48 -11.96 10.26 -28.41
CA GLU A 48 -13.03 11.18 -28.03
C GLU A 48 -12.85 11.66 -26.59
N ASP A 49 -13.26 12.87 -26.27
CA ASP A 49 -13.30 13.31 -24.87
C ASP A 49 -14.40 12.56 -24.11
N ALA A 50 -14.09 12.17 -22.87
CA ALA A 50 -15.08 11.53 -22.00
C ALA A 50 -16.22 12.53 -21.69
N PRO A 51 -17.48 12.21 -22.01
CA PRO A 51 -18.58 13.15 -21.85
C PRO A 51 -18.87 13.45 -20.38
N PHE A 52 -19.12 14.71 -20.09
CA PHE A 52 -19.67 15.12 -18.80
C PHE A 52 -21.13 14.71 -18.67
N ARG A 53 -21.62 14.58 -17.43
CA ARG A 53 -23.05 14.39 -17.18
C ARG A 53 -23.83 15.63 -17.64
N GLU A 54 -25.11 15.44 -17.97
CA GLU A 54 -25.97 16.54 -18.41
C GLU A 54 -26.02 17.68 -17.38
N GLY A 55 -25.95 18.92 -17.88
CA GLY A 55 -25.94 20.14 -17.05
C GLY A 55 -24.64 20.41 -16.29
N PHE A 56 -23.62 19.53 -16.39
CA PHE A 56 -22.34 19.78 -15.75
C PHE A 56 -21.42 20.65 -16.62
N VAL A 57 -20.94 21.74 -16.05
CA VAL A 57 -19.93 22.62 -16.66
C VAL A 57 -18.68 22.57 -15.81
N ALA A 58 -17.55 22.16 -16.40
CA ALA A 58 -16.29 22.05 -15.70
C ALA A 58 -15.72 23.45 -15.36
N VAL A 59 -15.91 23.90 -14.12
CA VAL A 59 -15.30 25.15 -13.62
C VAL A 59 -13.88 24.85 -13.11
N ARG A 60 -12.90 25.69 -13.46
CA ARG A 60 -11.47 25.52 -13.08
C ARG A 60 -11.23 25.35 -11.59
N SER A 61 -12.08 25.91 -10.72
CA SER A 61 -11.95 25.85 -9.26
C SER A 61 -12.49 24.56 -8.63
N THR A 62 -13.27 23.77 -9.35
CA THR A 62 -13.90 22.56 -8.80
C THR A 62 -12.92 21.40 -8.74
N LYS A 63 -12.87 20.73 -7.58
CA LYS A 63 -12.08 19.49 -7.43
C LYS A 63 -12.66 18.42 -8.37
N PRO A 64 -11.85 17.83 -9.26
CA PRO A 64 -12.31 16.77 -10.15
C PRO A 64 -12.91 15.58 -9.41
N ALA A 65 -14.08 15.13 -9.85
CA ALA A 65 -14.72 13.92 -9.34
C ALA A 65 -15.16 13.02 -10.51
N ALA A 66 -15.18 11.71 -10.26
CA ALA A 66 -15.66 10.76 -11.27
C ALA A 66 -17.15 10.98 -11.59
N GLY A 67 -17.95 11.41 -10.60
CA GLY A 67 -19.38 11.71 -10.75
C GLY A 67 -19.71 12.95 -11.58
N ASP A 68 -18.70 13.66 -12.08
CA ASP A 68 -18.86 14.75 -13.04
C ASP A 68 -19.14 14.22 -14.45
N TYR A 69 -18.81 12.95 -14.71
CA TYR A 69 -18.87 12.31 -16.01
C TYR A 69 -20.16 11.51 -16.19
N ALA A 70 -20.59 11.32 -17.44
CA ALA A 70 -21.72 10.46 -17.76
C ALA A 70 -21.47 9.00 -17.32
N ASP A 71 -22.53 8.23 -17.11
CA ASP A 71 -22.49 6.92 -16.43
C ASP A 71 -21.41 5.96 -16.95
N LEU A 72 -21.26 5.84 -18.27
CA LEU A 72 -20.25 4.97 -18.87
C LEU A 72 -18.81 5.47 -18.59
N ALA A 73 -18.57 6.77 -18.71
CA ALA A 73 -17.28 7.37 -18.41
C ALA A 73 -16.96 7.31 -16.90
N LEU A 74 -17.96 7.55 -16.04
CA LEU A 74 -17.88 7.32 -14.60
C LEU A 74 -17.43 5.90 -14.28
N ALA A 75 -18.09 4.88 -14.85
CA ALA A 75 -17.75 3.48 -14.62
C ALA A 75 -16.32 3.14 -15.05
N ILE A 76 -15.87 3.66 -16.19
CA ILE A 76 -14.48 3.52 -16.67
C ILE A 76 -13.49 4.16 -15.70
N ILE A 77 -13.75 5.39 -15.25
CA ILE A 77 -12.88 6.11 -14.30
C ILE A 77 -12.81 5.37 -12.97
N ILE A 78 -13.93 4.83 -12.47
CA ILE A 78 -13.96 4.05 -11.23
C ILE A 78 -13.17 2.74 -11.37
N ARG A 79 -13.29 2.03 -12.51
CA ARG A 79 -12.46 0.85 -12.77
C ARG A 79 -10.98 1.19 -12.80
N ALA A 80 -10.59 2.26 -13.50
CA ALA A 80 -9.21 2.75 -13.56
C ALA A 80 -8.68 3.11 -12.16
N CYS A 81 -9.50 3.78 -11.34
CA CYS A 81 -9.19 4.08 -9.94
C CYS A 81 -8.89 2.81 -9.13
N ARG A 82 -9.71 1.77 -9.28
CA ARG A 82 -9.51 0.50 -8.56
C ARG A 82 -8.24 -0.22 -8.99
N GLU A 83 -7.96 -0.29 -10.30
CA GLU A 83 -6.72 -0.88 -10.81
C GLU A 83 -5.49 -0.07 -10.35
N TYR A 84 -5.56 1.26 -10.38
CA TYR A 84 -4.48 2.12 -9.91
C TYR A 84 -4.20 1.92 -8.42
N SER A 85 -5.24 1.89 -7.57
CA SER A 85 -5.12 1.51 -6.16
C SER A 85 -4.45 0.15 -5.98
N ALA A 86 -4.82 -0.83 -6.81
CA ALA A 86 -4.26 -2.17 -6.76
C ALA A 86 -2.77 -2.19 -7.14
N ARG A 87 -2.33 -1.40 -8.13
CA ARG A 87 -0.90 -1.27 -8.47
C ARG A 87 -0.11 -0.57 -7.36
N ILE A 88 -0.66 0.49 -6.77
CA ILE A 88 -0.02 1.19 -5.65
C ILE A 88 0.14 0.25 -4.45
N ALA A 89 -0.94 -0.42 -4.03
CA ALA A 89 -0.88 -1.32 -2.89
C ALA A 89 -0.07 -2.60 -3.17
N GLY A 90 -0.17 -3.14 -4.39
CA GLY A 90 0.31 -4.45 -4.76
C GLY A 90 1.72 -4.47 -5.33
N LEU A 91 2.16 -3.43 -6.05
CA LEU A 91 3.49 -3.41 -6.68
C LEU A 91 4.49 -2.55 -5.90
N TYR A 92 4.17 -1.28 -5.71
CA TYR A 92 5.06 -0.32 -5.07
C TYR A 92 4.25 0.87 -4.52
N MET A 93 4.32 1.12 -3.22
CA MET A 93 3.44 2.09 -2.55
C MET A 93 3.87 3.54 -2.79
N LEU A 94 5.16 3.81 -2.97
CA LEU A 94 5.71 5.16 -3.20
C LEU A 94 6.51 5.23 -4.52
N PRO A 95 5.88 5.02 -5.68
CA PRO A 95 6.56 5.14 -6.95
C PRO A 95 6.81 6.61 -7.30
N ALA A 96 7.86 6.87 -8.08
CA ALA A 96 8.18 8.22 -8.54
C ALA A 96 7.00 8.84 -9.32
N SER A 97 6.90 10.17 -9.32
CA SER A 97 5.78 10.91 -9.93
C SER A 97 5.54 10.54 -11.40
N GLY A 98 6.61 10.35 -12.20
CA GLY A 98 6.51 9.90 -13.59
C GLY A 98 5.88 8.51 -13.72
N VAL A 99 6.24 7.59 -12.83
CA VAL A 99 5.67 6.23 -12.78
C VAL A 99 4.20 6.28 -12.35
N GLN A 100 3.85 7.14 -11.39
CA GLN A 100 2.45 7.38 -11.00
C GLN A 100 1.62 7.90 -12.19
N ALA A 101 2.15 8.83 -12.97
CA ALA A 101 1.48 9.34 -14.17
C ALA A 101 1.28 8.24 -15.22
N GLN A 102 2.33 7.47 -15.50
CA GLN A 102 2.28 6.35 -16.44
C GLN A 102 1.25 5.29 -16.01
N TRP A 103 1.30 4.83 -14.76
CA TRP A 103 0.34 3.84 -14.27
C TRP A 103 -1.10 4.33 -14.33
N ALA A 104 -1.35 5.60 -14.01
CA ALA A 104 -2.70 6.15 -14.08
C ALA A 104 -3.23 6.16 -15.53
N GLN A 105 -2.39 6.52 -16.50
CA GLN A 105 -2.73 6.45 -17.92
C GLN A 105 -2.98 5.01 -18.39
N GLU A 106 -2.13 4.06 -17.98
CA GLU A 106 -2.27 2.64 -18.32
C GLU A 106 -3.56 2.04 -17.74
N CYS A 107 -3.86 2.30 -16.47
CA CYS A 107 -5.09 1.84 -15.83
C CYS A 107 -6.34 2.41 -16.53
N PHE A 108 -6.31 3.69 -16.93
CA PHE A 108 -7.41 4.28 -17.67
C PHE A 108 -7.59 3.64 -19.05
N ARG A 109 -6.49 3.45 -19.79
CA ARG A 109 -6.51 2.76 -21.09
C ARG A 109 -7.03 1.33 -20.97
N ASN A 110 -6.62 0.60 -19.92
CA ASN A 110 -7.09 -0.75 -19.65
C ASN A 110 -8.59 -0.77 -19.37
N ALA A 111 -9.09 0.18 -18.56
CA ALA A 111 -10.51 0.33 -18.28
C ALA A 111 -11.34 0.65 -19.53
N CYS A 112 -10.84 1.56 -20.39
CA CYS A 112 -11.41 1.86 -21.71
C CYS A 112 -11.47 0.60 -22.59
N GLY A 113 -10.39 -0.19 -22.64
CA GLY A 113 -10.33 -1.45 -23.39
C GLY A 113 -11.37 -2.47 -22.94
N VAL A 114 -11.57 -2.64 -21.64
CA VAL A 114 -12.61 -3.51 -21.07
C VAL A 114 -14.01 -3.03 -21.44
N ALA A 115 -14.24 -1.72 -21.41
CA ALA A 115 -15.52 -1.12 -21.80
C ALA A 115 -15.72 -1.04 -23.32
N LYS A 116 -14.73 -1.43 -24.13
CA LYS A 116 -14.72 -1.28 -25.60
C LYS A 116 -15.01 0.17 -26.04
N ARG A 117 -14.49 1.14 -25.27
CA ARG A 117 -14.56 2.57 -25.57
C ARG A 117 -13.18 3.18 -25.64
N GLN A 118 -13.06 4.31 -26.33
CA GLN A 118 -11.79 4.99 -26.53
C GLN A 118 -11.91 6.47 -26.15
N TYR A 119 -11.77 6.75 -24.85
CA TYR A 119 -11.72 8.11 -24.36
C TYR A 119 -10.28 8.62 -24.23
N ALA A 120 -10.10 9.92 -24.45
CA ALA A 120 -8.85 10.61 -24.22
C ALA A 120 -8.52 10.64 -22.71
N TYR A 121 -7.25 10.38 -22.39
CA TYR A 121 -6.76 10.54 -21.02
C TYR A 121 -6.40 12.00 -20.76
N THR A 122 -7.27 12.71 -20.06
CA THR A 122 -7.10 14.14 -19.75
C THR A 122 -6.46 14.35 -18.38
N ASP A 123 -5.90 15.54 -18.15
CA ASP A 123 -5.36 15.92 -16.83
C ASP A 123 -6.40 15.82 -15.71
N ARG A 124 -7.67 16.10 -16.00
CA ARG A 124 -8.77 16.00 -15.04
C ARG A 124 -8.96 14.54 -14.59
N ILE A 125 -8.99 13.62 -15.55
CA ILE A 125 -9.08 12.17 -15.27
C ILE A 125 -7.82 11.70 -14.52
N GLY A 126 -6.64 12.13 -14.96
CA GLY A 126 -5.39 11.78 -14.30
C GLY A 126 -5.29 12.26 -12.86
N LYS A 127 -5.90 13.41 -12.51
CA LYS A 127 -6.02 13.87 -11.12
C LYS A 127 -6.94 12.96 -10.31
N ILE A 128 -8.08 12.53 -10.87
CA ILE A 128 -9.03 11.62 -10.19
C ILE A 128 -8.39 10.27 -9.89
N VAL A 129 -7.72 9.67 -10.88
CA VAL A 129 -7.08 8.36 -10.73
C VAL A 129 -5.92 8.42 -9.74
N ARG A 130 -5.01 9.39 -9.88
CA ARG A 130 -3.83 9.50 -8.99
C ARG A 130 -4.17 9.82 -7.55
N ALA A 131 -5.27 10.53 -7.28
CA ALA A 131 -5.73 10.81 -5.92
C ALA A 131 -5.96 9.53 -5.10
N ARG A 132 -6.23 8.39 -5.75
CA ARG A 132 -6.39 7.09 -5.08
C ARG A 132 -5.09 6.55 -4.47
N GLY A 133 -3.93 6.95 -4.99
CA GLY A 133 -2.63 6.56 -4.44
C GLY A 133 -2.45 7.05 -3.01
N SER A 134 -2.66 8.35 -2.78
CA SER A 134 -2.57 8.94 -1.44
C SER A 134 -3.63 8.38 -0.49
N GLN A 135 -4.85 8.07 -0.97
CA GLN A 135 -5.89 7.45 -0.16
C GLN A 135 -5.51 6.04 0.31
N VAL A 136 -4.98 5.21 -0.58
CA VAL A 136 -4.52 3.85 -0.23
C VAL A 136 -3.41 3.93 0.82
N ARG A 137 -2.39 4.76 0.59
CA ARG A 137 -1.28 4.95 1.55
C ARG A 137 -1.76 5.42 2.91
N GLY A 138 -2.58 6.47 2.94
CA GLY A 138 -3.16 7.01 4.18
C GLY A 138 -3.97 5.97 4.94
N LYS A 139 -4.85 5.24 4.25
CA LYS A 139 -5.64 4.15 4.85
C LYS A 139 -4.76 3.06 5.44
N THR A 140 -3.70 2.63 4.74
CA THR A 140 -2.77 1.61 5.24
C THR A 140 -2.11 2.06 6.55
N ILE A 141 -1.59 3.27 6.56
CA ILE A 141 -0.93 3.86 7.73
C ILE A 141 -1.90 4.04 8.90
N GLU A 142 -3.09 4.60 8.66
CA GLU A 142 -4.10 4.79 9.71
C GLU A 142 -4.55 3.46 10.32
N THR A 143 -4.74 2.44 9.48
CA THR A 143 -5.07 1.08 9.92
C THR A 143 -3.95 0.50 10.78
N PHE A 144 -2.69 0.68 10.37
CA PHE A 144 -1.54 0.26 11.15
C PHE A 144 -1.50 0.96 12.51
N ARG A 145 -1.69 2.30 12.56
CA ARG A 145 -1.72 3.07 13.82
C ARG A 145 -2.76 2.52 14.79
N ALA A 146 -3.96 2.22 14.30
CA ALA A 146 -5.06 1.71 15.10
C ALA A 146 -4.74 0.31 15.66
N LEU A 147 -4.27 -0.61 14.82
CA LEU A 147 -3.94 -1.97 15.23
C LEU A 147 -2.74 -2.03 16.16
N PHE A 148 -1.73 -1.21 15.92
CA PHE A 148 -0.54 -1.14 16.77
C PHE A 148 -0.89 -0.69 18.19
N ALA A 149 -1.71 0.37 18.32
CA ALA A 149 -2.14 0.84 19.63
C ALA A 149 -2.95 -0.22 20.40
N GLY A 150 -3.87 -0.91 19.72
CA GLY A 150 -4.68 -1.98 20.33
C GLY A 150 -3.86 -3.19 20.78
N ASN A 151 -2.97 -3.70 19.92
CA ASN A 151 -2.19 -4.91 20.21
C ASN A 151 -1.13 -4.71 21.30
N TYR A 152 -0.60 -3.49 21.49
CA TYR A 152 0.41 -3.20 22.52
C TYR A 152 -0.12 -2.43 23.73
N GLY A 153 -1.44 -2.25 23.82
CA GLY A 153 -2.09 -1.52 24.92
C GLY A 153 -1.50 -0.11 25.08
N LEU A 154 -1.38 0.61 23.96
CA LEU A 154 -1.02 2.03 24.00
C LEU A 154 -2.27 2.85 24.23
N GLU A 155 -2.28 3.57 25.35
CA GLU A 155 -3.42 4.39 25.73
C GLU A 155 -3.34 5.77 25.08
N ARG A 156 -4.46 6.24 24.53
CA ARG A 156 -4.56 7.62 24.05
C ARG A 156 -4.86 8.52 25.24
N SER A 157 -3.86 9.27 25.69
CA SER A 157 -4.00 10.21 26.81
C SER A 157 -3.11 11.44 26.59
N SER A 158 -3.58 12.59 27.09
CA SER A 158 -2.79 13.82 27.20
C SER A 158 -1.87 13.83 28.43
N SER A 159 -1.98 12.83 29.32
CA SER A 159 -1.14 12.69 30.51
C SER A 159 0.33 12.46 30.13
N SER A 160 1.21 13.33 30.61
CA SER A 160 2.66 13.21 30.40
C SER A 160 3.22 11.86 30.86
N LYS A 161 2.66 11.29 31.95
CA LYS A 161 3.03 9.97 32.47
C LYS A 161 2.65 8.85 31.51
N ILE A 162 1.45 8.89 30.94
CA ILE A 162 0.99 7.87 29.97
C ILE A 162 1.78 8.00 28.66
N ILE A 163 2.03 9.22 28.20
CA ILE A 163 2.88 9.49 27.02
C ILE A 163 4.28 8.92 27.24
N ALA A 164 4.90 9.14 28.40
CA ALA A 164 6.22 8.60 28.72
C ALA A 164 6.22 7.05 28.80
N ALA A 165 5.17 6.44 29.36
CA ALA A 165 5.02 4.98 29.36
C ALA A 165 4.88 4.41 27.95
N ASN A 166 4.04 4.99 27.09
CA ASN A 166 3.91 4.59 25.68
C ASN A 166 5.25 4.73 24.94
N LYS A 167 5.96 5.85 25.13
CA LYS A 167 7.30 6.06 24.54
C LYS A 167 8.28 4.95 24.91
N ARG A 168 8.31 4.54 26.19
CA ARG A 168 9.19 3.44 26.64
C ARG A 168 8.83 2.10 26.00
N LYS A 169 7.54 1.74 25.98
CA LYS A 169 7.08 0.51 25.32
C LYS A 169 7.46 0.50 23.84
N VAL A 170 7.21 1.61 23.15
CA VAL A 170 7.53 1.75 21.74
C VAL A 170 9.04 1.68 21.49
N ALA A 171 9.85 2.35 22.31
CA ALA A 171 11.31 2.28 22.19
C ALA A 171 11.84 0.85 22.35
N GLN A 172 11.28 0.06 23.27
CA GLN A 172 11.62 -1.35 23.43
C GLN A 172 11.23 -2.18 22.19
N LEU A 173 10.04 -1.96 21.64
CA LEU A 173 9.57 -2.67 20.43
C LEU A 173 10.38 -2.32 19.17
N LEU A 174 10.87 -1.09 19.09
CA LEU A 174 11.71 -0.62 17.98
C LEU A 174 13.19 -0.99 18.14
N GLN A 175 13.61 -1.41 19.35
CA GLN A 175 14.97 -1.88 19.58
C GLN A 175 15.26 -3.06 18.64
N ASN A 176 16.35 -2.97 17.87
CA ASN A 176 16.75 -3.94 16.86
C ASN A 176 15.66 -4.26 15.81
N SER A 177 14.68 -3.37 15.64
CA SER A 177 13.49 -3.62 14.80
C SER A 177 12.73 -4.90 15.17
N ALA A 178 12.73 -5.29 16.46
CA ALA A 178 12.09 -6.51 16.95
C ALA A 178 10.61 -6.58 16.57
N PHE A 179 9.92 -5.44 16.49
CA PHE A 179 8.55 -5.32 16.02
C PHE A 179 8.29 -5.99 14.66
N HIS A 180 9.26 -6.04 13.74
CA HIS A 180 9.05 -6.65 12.42
C HIS A 180 8.94 -8.17 12.46
N TYR A 181 9.31 -8.81 13.57
CA TYR A 181 9.38 -10.26 13.68
C TYR A 181 8.08 -10.86 14.21
N LYS A 182 7.91 -12.16 13.98
CA LYS A 182 6.75 -12.94 14.42
C LYS A 182 6.49 -12.81 15.92
N ASP A 183 7.56 -12.88 16.70
CA ASP A 183 7.56 -12.67 18.14
C ASP A 183 8.65 -11.64 18.51
N PRO A 184 8.27 -10.39 18.81
CA PRO A 184 9.21 -9.34 19.21
C PRO A 184 9.94 -9.61 20.54
N ALA A 185 9.47 -10.55 21.36
CA ALA A 185 10.11 -10.91 22.63
C ALA A 185 11.10 -12.08 22.50
N ALA A 186 11.14 -12.76 21.35
CA ALA A 186 11.99 -13.93 21.15
C ALA A 186 13.49 -13.57 21.05
N ASN A 187 14.34 -14.49 21.53
CA ASN A 187 15.79 -14.41 21.36
C ASN A 187 16.34 -15.81 21.00
N PRO A 188 16.80 -16.05 19.75
CA PRO A 188 16.94 -15.09 18.66
C PRO A 188 15.59 -14.69 18.03
N LEU A 189 15.55 -13.52 17.40
CA LEU A 189 14.39 -13.07 16.62
C LEU A 189 14.20 -13.94 15.37
N VAL A 190 12.98 -14.43 15.15
CA VAL A 190 12.63 -15.30 14.02
C VAL A 190 11.34 -14.84 13.33
N GLY A 191 11.20 -15.16 12.03
CA GLY A 191 10.02 -14.79 11.24
C GLY A 191 9.97 -13.29 10.92
N PHE A 192 10.98 -12.78 10.22
CA PHE A 192 10.98 -11.39 9.74
C PHE A 192 9.76 -11.08 8.87
N ALA A 193 9.16 -9.91 9.07
CA ALA A 193 7.91 -9.45 8.47
C ALA A 193 6.66 -10.31 8.76
N GLU A 194 6.70 -11.15 9.80
CA GLU A 194 5.58 -12.02 10.21
C GLU A 194 4.85 -11.56 11.48
N ASN A 195 5.09 -10.33 11.95
CA ASN A 195 4.31 -9.78 13.06
C ASN A 195 2.80 -9.84 12.75
N ARG A 196 1.99 -10.26 13.72
CA ARG A 196 0.54 -10.40 13.55
C ARG A 196 -0.14 -9.11 13.05
N ILE A 197 0.35 -7.93 13.46
CA ILE A 197 -0.18 -6.64 13.01
C ILE A 197 -0.03 -6.48 11.49
N ILE A 198 1.07 -6.93 10.89
CA ILE A 198 1.30 -6.85 9.45
C ILE A 198 0.20 -7.61 8.70
N ALA A 199 -0.10 -8.84 9.13
CA ALA A 199 -1.17 -9.64 8.54
C ALA A 199 -2.56 -9.00 8.74
N GLN A 200 -2.83 -8.41 9.91
CA GLN A 200 -4.09 -7.71 10.19
C GLN A 200 -4.27 -6.46 9.32
N VAL A 201 -3.22 -5.64 9.17
CA VAL A 201 -3.23 -4.45 8.29
C VAL A 201 -3.51 -4.86 6.86
N ARG A 202 -2.85 -5.92 6.37
CA ARG A 202 -3.07 -6.44 5.03
C ARG A 202 -4.51 -6.88 4.82
N LYS A 203 -5.08 -7.65 5.76
CA LYS A 203 -6.50 -8.07 5.71
C LYS A 203 -7.42 -6.85 5.66
N ALA A 204 -7.25 -5.90 6.57
CA ALA A 204 -8.15 -4.74 6.70
C ALA A 204 -8.07 -3.73 5.53
N THR A 205 -6.91 -3.63 4.87
CA THR A 205 -6.68 -2.65 3.79
C THR A 205 -6.93 -3.22 2.40
N THR A 206 -6.51 -4.45 2.16
CA THR A 206 -6.32 -5.00 0.81
C THR A 206 -7.20 -6.23 0.53
N PHE A 207 -7.61 -6.96 1.58
CA PHE A 207 -8.38 -8.21 1.47
C PHE A 207 -9.60 -8.22 2.41
N ARG A 208 -10.29 -7.07 2.56
CA ARG A 208 -11.38 -6.92 3.53
C ARG A 208 -12.67 -7.62 3.11
N THR A 209 -12.96 -7.62 1.81
CA THR A 209 -14.20 -8.12 1.21
C THR A 209 -13.90 -8.75 -0.16
N LYS A 210 -14.86 -9.46 -0.75
CA LYS A 210 -14.71 -10.09 -2.08
C LYS A 210 -14.44 -9.07 -3.20
N GLU A 211 -14.81 -7.81 -3.00
CA GLU A 211 -14.59 -6.69 -3.92
C GLU A 211 -13.28 -5.94 -3.65
N SER A 212 -12.53 -6.34 -2.62
CA SER A 212 -11.27 -5.68 -2.27
C SER A 212 -10.23 -5.85 -3.38
N VAL A 213 -9.34 -4.87 -3.51
CA VAL A 213 -8.37 -4.80 -4.62
C VAL A 213 -7.44 -6.02 -4.68
N GLY A 214 -7.09 -6.62 -3.53
CA GLY A 214 -6.29 -7.83 -3.44
C GLY A 214 -6.97 -9.08 -4.02
N ILE A 215 -8.31 -9.08 -4.05
CA ILE A 215 -9.12 -10.17 -4.60
C ILE A 215 -9.39 -9.94 -6.08
N VAL A 216 -9.78 -8.72 -6.46
CA VAL A 216 -10.18 -8.38 -7.83
C VAL A 216 -8.99 -8.28 -8.78
N PHE A 217 -7.80 -7.93 -8.28
CA PHE A 217 -6.58 -7.80 -9.08
C PHE A 217 -5.45 -8.72 -8.57
N PRO A 218 -5.65 -10.04 -8.58
CA PRO A 218 -4.75 -11.01 -7.93
C PRO A 218 -3.32 -10.95 -8.47
N ASN A 219 -3.16 -10.61 -9.75
CA ASN A 219 -1.86 -10.52 -10.42
C ASN A 219 -0.91 -9.47 -9.83
N TYR A 220 -1.43 -8.50 -9.07
CA TYR A 220 -0.59 -7.52 -8.37
C TYR A 220 -0.21 -7.94 -6.96
N PHE A 221 -0.82 -9.00 -6.42
CA PHE A 221 -0.65 -9.41 -5.03
C PHE A 221 -0.19 -10.86 -4.85
N ASN A 222 -0.04 -11.63 -5.93
CA ASN A 222 0.45 -13.00 -5.88
C ASN A 222 1.75 -13.15 -6.68
N PRO A 223 2.93 -13.21 -6.03
CA PRO A 223 3.16 -13.08 -4.58
C PRO A 223 2.99 -11.64 -4.05
N ILE A 224 2.75 -11.47 -2.74
CA ILE A 224 2.73 -10.14 -2.09
C ILE A 224 4.05 -9.43 -2.39
N SER A 225 4.06 -8.19 -2.90
CA SER A 225 5.32 -7.53 -3.30
C SER A 225 6.20 -7.14 -2.11
N LEU A 226 7.51 -7.00 -2.39
CA LEU A 226 8.46 -6.48 -1.42
C LEU A 226 8.14 -5.02 -1.05
N GLY A 227 7.64 -4.21 -2.00
CA GLY A 227 7.20 -2.84 -1.75
C GLY A 227 5.98 -2.77 -0.80
N ASN A 228 5.03 -3.70 -0.93
CA ASN A 228 3.91 -3.80 0.00
C ASN A 228 4.40 -4.11 1.43
N ILE A 229 5.29 -5.10 1.56
CA ILE A 229 5.88 -5.48 2.85
C ILE A 229 6.63 -4.30 3.46
N ALA A 230 7.48 -3.61 2.69
CA ALA A 230 8.25 -2.47 3.18
C ALA A 230 7.36 -1.35 3.75
N MET A 231 6.20 -1.08 3.14
CA MET A 231 5.24 -0.12 3.68
C MET A 231 4.64 -0.60 5.01
N GLU A 232 4.32 -1.88 5.13
CA GLU A 232 3.77 -2.47 6.36
C GLU A 232 4.81 -2.52 7.51
N LEU A 233 6.10 -2.40 7.19
CA LEU A 233 7.18 -2.24 8.19
C LEU A 233 7.39 -0.80 8.64
N ILE A 234 6.72 0.19 8.02
CA ILE A 234 6.82 1.58 8.47
C ILE A 234 6.06 1.72 9.79
N ALA A 235 6.79 1.55 10.89
CA ALA A 235 6.33 1.93 12.21
C ALA A 235 6.43 3.46 12.34
N GLU A 236 5.33 4.17 12.09
CA GLU A 236 5.24 5.61 12.37
C GLU A 236 5.34 5.96 13.86
N TRP A 237 5.35 4.95 14.73
CA TRP A 237 5.65 5.12 16.15
C TRP A 237 7.13 5.39 16.43
N SER A 238 7.99 5.65 15.44
CA SER A 238 9.42 5.97 15.65
C SER A 238 9.70 7.07 16.68
N THR A 239 8.74 7.96 16.94
CA THR A 239 8.84 9.03 17.96
C THR A 239 8.24 8.68 19.33
N GLY A 240 7.57 7.52 19.46
CA GLY A 240 6.88 7.08 20.68
C GLY A 240 5.69 7.96 21.12
N SER A 241 5.39 9.03 20.38
CA SER A 241 4.21 9.87 20.56
C SER A 241 3.19 9.54 19.48
N PHE A 242 1.93 9.38 19.86
CA PHE A 242 0.83 9.48 18.90
C PHE A 242 0.77 10.94 18.44
N ILE A 243 1.41 11.25 17.31
CA ILE A 243 1.17 12.52 16.63
C ILE A 243 0.04 12.23 15.64
N ALA A 244 -1.10 12.88 15.83
CA ALA A 244 -2.18 12.91 14.84
C ALA A 244 -1.76 13.74 13.60
N SER A 245 -0.54 13.52 13.10
CA SER A 245 -0.06 14.14 11.89
C SER A 245 -0.74 13.49 10.70
N LYS A 246 -1.16 14.33 9.76
CA LYS A 246 -1.61 13.86 8.45
C LYS A 246 -0.43 13.16 7.77
N PHE A 247 -0.69 11.99 7.23
CA PHE A 247 0.27 11.28 6.39
C PHE A 247 0.74 12.20 5.25
N THR A 248 2.06 12.28 5.03
CA THR A 248 2.62 12.88 3.82
C THR A 248 3.68 11.94 3.27
N GLU A 249 3.74 11.80 1.94
CA GLU A 249 4.72 10.92 1.29
C GLU A 249 6.16 11.32 1.62
N LYS A 250 6.41 12.64 1.68
CA LYS A 250 7.71 13.19 2.06
C LYS A 250 8.16 12.77 3.46
N ALA A 251 7.24 12.58 4.40
CA ALA A 251 7.60 12.20 5.77
C ALA A 251 7.99 10.72 5.90
N VAL A 252 7.60 9.87 4.94
CA VAL A 252 7.80 8.41 5.04
C VAL A 252 8.73 7.83 3.99
N VAL A 253 9.07 8.59 2.93
CA VAL A 253 9.83 8.09 1.77
C VAL A 253 11.19 7.51 2.16
N ASP A 254 11.95 8.19 3.02
CA ASP A 254 13.27 7.70 3.44
C ASP A 254 13.17 6.39 4.24
N SER A 255 12.17 6.28 5.12
CA SER A 255 11.92 5.05 5.88
C SER A 255 11.46 3.92 4.98
N TYR A 256 10.59 4.22 4.02
CA TYR A 256 10.12 3.25 3.04
C TYR A 256 11.28 2.70 2.21
N GLU A 257 12.13 3.57 1.65
CA GLU A 257 13.28 3.14 0.84
C GLU A 257 14.29 2.32 1.63
N LYS A 258 14.50 2.66 2.91
CA LYS A 258 15.30 1.83 3.82
C LYS A 258 14.69 0.43 3.97
N TYR A 259 13.39 0.32 4.25
CA TYR A 259 12.76 -0.99 4.43
C TYR A 259 12.63 -1.78 3.13
N VAL A 260 12.53 -1.12 1.98
CA VAL A 260 12.64 -1.80 0.68
C VAL A 260 13.98 -2.51 0.59
N LYS A 261 15.09 -1.85 0.92
CA LYS A 261 16.44 -2.47 0.93
C LYS A 261 16.55 -3.62 1.92
N ASP A 262 15.99 -3.47 3.12
CA ASP A 262 16.00 -4.53 4.14
C ASP A 262 15.23 -5.77 3.67
N VAL A 263 14.05 -5.57 3.08
CA VAL A 263 13.19 -6.64 2.54
C VAL A 263 13.79 -7.29 1.30
N GLU A 264 14.46 -6.52 0.43
CA GLU A 264 15.23 -7.04 -0.71
C GLU A 264 16.41 -7.89 -0.24
N LYS A 265 17.16 -7.43 0.76
CA LYS A 265 18.25 -8.20 1.37
C LYS A 265 17.73 -9.51 1.96
N TRP A 266 16.63 -9.48 2.71
CA TRP A 266 15.97 -10.67 3.24
C TRP A 266 15.54 -11.63 2.12
N SER A 267 14.92 -11.10 1.05
CA SER A 267 14.52 -11.90 -0.11
C SER A 267 15.71 -12.54 -0.82
N ALA A 268 16.84 -11.86 -0.91
CA ALA A 268 18.05 -12.36 -1.56
C ALA A 268 18.70 -13.53 -0.79
N MET A 269 18.49 -13.65 0.52
CA MET A 269 19.09 -14.73 1.33
C MET A 269 18.60 -16.12 0.89
N LYS A 270 17.30 -16.25 0.58
CA LYS A 270 16.66 -17.49 0.11
C LYS A 270 15.47 -17.17 -0.83
N PRO A 271 15.71 -16.78 -2.09
CA PRO A 271 14.69 -16.23 -2.98
C PRO A 271 13.44 -17.10 -3.13
N THR A 272 13.60 -18.40 -3.41
CA THR A 272 12.49 -19.34 -3.60
C THR A 272 11.68 -19.53 -2.32
N VAL A 273 12.33 -19.59 -1.16
CA VAL A 273 11.66 -19.75 0.13
C VAL A 273 10.83 -18.49 0.43
N VAL A 274 11.43 -17.32 0.27
CA VAL A 274 10.76 -16.03 0.51
C VAL A 274 9.60 -15.83 -0.47
N GLU A 275 9.75 -16.17 -1.74
CA GLU A 275 8.65 -16.15 -2.70
C GLU A 275 7.48 -17.05 -2.26
N ASN A 276 7.77 -18.28 -1.83
CA ASN A 276 6.74 -19.21 -1.34
C ASN A 276 6.04 -18.70 -0.07
N ILE A 277 6.78 -18.07 0.85
CA ILE A 277 6.20 -17.39 2.02
C ILE A 277 5.24 -16.29 1.57
N ARG A 278 5.65 -15.45 0.62
CA ARG A 278 4.83 -14.34 0.09
C ARG A 278 3.58 -14.83 -0.65
N LYS A 279 3.67 -15.95 -1.40
CA LYS A 279 2.50 -16.63 -1.99
C LYS A 279 1.56 -17.16 -0.91
N LYS A 280 2.09 -17.78 0.14
CA LYS A 280 1.30 -18.28 1.27
C LYS A 280 0.58 -17.14 2.00
N TRP A 281 1.22 -15.99 2.17
CA TRP A 281 0.59 -14.82 2.76
C TRP A 281 -0.57 -14.28 1.92
N TYR A 282 -0.41 -14.26 0.59
CA TYR A 282 -1.50 -13.92 -0.33
C TYR A 282 -2.70 -14.86 -0.14
N TRP A 283 -2.48 -16.17 -0.21
CA TRP A 283 -3.55 -17.16 -0.09
C TRP A 283 -4.27 -17.09 1.26
N ARG A 284 -3.53 -17.00 2.36
CA ARG A 284 -4.14 -16.86 3.69
C ARG A 284 -5.00 -15.61 3.79
N ALA A 285 -4.55 -14.49 3.22
CA ALA A 285 -5.31 -13.24 3.25
C ALA A 285 -6.57 -13.33 2.37
N SER A 286 -6.54 -14.06 1.25
CA SER A 286 -7.69 -14.21 0.36
C SER A 286 -8.71 -15.27 0.82
N GLU A 287 -8.26 -16.41 1.34
CA GLU A 287 -9.11 -17.53 1.82
C GLU A 287 -9.92 -17.18 3.07
N THR A 288 -9.46 -16.23 3.88
CA THR A 288 -10.20 -15.85 5.09
C THR A 288 -11.61 -15.31 4.75
N LEU A 289 -11.84 -14.85 3.51
CA LEU A 289 -13.16 -14.41 3.01
C LEU A 289 -14.06 -15.52 2.48
N THR A 290 -13.51 -16.71 2.18
CA THR A 290 -14.30 -17.87 1.76
C THR A 290 -14.83 -18.67 2.95
N SER A 291 -14.14 -18.59 4.09
CA SER A 291 -14.53 -19.29 5.33
C SER A 291 -15.38 -18.44 6.28
N GLU A 292 -15.35 -17.11 6.16
CA GLU A 292 -16.26 -16.20 6.85
C GLU A 292 -17.56 -16.03 6.02
N VAL A 293 -18.39 -17.09 5.96
CA VAL A 293 -19.82 -16.89 5.71
C VAL A 293 -20.38 -16.27 6.98
N ILE A 294 -20.32 -14.94 7.05
CA ILE A 294 -21.01 -14.20 8.09
C ILE A 294 -22.50 -14.29 7.75
N ASN A 295 -23.23 -15.16 8.46
CA ASN A 295 -24.68 -15.08 8.53
C ASN A 295 -25.02 -13.78 9.27
N ASP A 296 -25.09 -12.66 8.55
CA ASP A 296 -25.47 -11.34 9.08
C ASP A 296 -26.93 -11.28 9.61
N ASN A 297 -27.65 -12.42 9.64
CA ASN A 297 -29.05 -12.52 10.07
C ASN A 297 -29.27 -13.32 11.36
N GLU A 298 -28.22 -13.87 12.00
CA GLU A 298 -28.39 -14.48 13.34
C GLU A 298 -28.16 -13.42 14.42
N SER A 299 -29.14 -13.27 15.32
CA SER A 299 -28.97 -12.48 16.53
C SER A 299 -27.72 -12.96 17.27
N SER A 300 -26.80 -12.03 17.57
CA SER A 300 -25.62 -12.34 18.38
C SER A 300 -25.92 -12.66 19.86
N ILE A 301 -27.20 -12.53 20.25
CA ILE A 301 -27.72 -12.87 21.57
C ILE A 301 -28.41 -14.22 21.43
N ASN A 302 -27.85 -15.25 22.07
CA ASN A 302 -28.50 -16.54 22.23
C ASN A 302 -29.53 -16.51 23.38
N ASP A 303 -30.40 -17.52 23.45
CA ASP A 303 -31.51 -17.57 24.42
C ASP A 303 -31.05 -17.39 25.88
N ALA A 304 -29.89 -17.97 26.24
CA ALA A 304 -29.34 -17.84 27.59
C ALA A 304 -28.81 -16.41 27.88
N GLN A 305 -28.25 -15.75 26.87
CA GLN A 305 -27.85 -14.34 26.96
C GLN A 305 -29.07 -13.42 26.99
N GLU A 306 -30.13 -13.75 26.26
CA GLU A 306 -31.38 -12.99 26.27
C GLU A 306 -32.06 -13.06 27.64
N GLU A 307 -32.08 -14.24 28.26
CA GLU A 307 -32.64 -14.43 29.60
C GLU A 307 -31.81 -13.70 30.66
N ALA A 308 -30.48 -13.74 30.56
CA ALA A 308 -29.61 -12.96 31.44
C ALA A 308 -29.80 -11.44 31.27
N LEU A 309 -29.95 -10.96 30.03
CA LEU A 309 -30.23 -9.54 29.74
C LEU A 309 -31.62 -9.13 30.23
N ARG A 310 -32.62 -10.01 30.11
CA ARG A 310 -33.97 -9.76 30.61
C ARG A 310 -33.97 -9.63 32.14
N ALA A 311 -33.27 -10.53 32.84
CA ALA A 311 -33.09 -10.45 34.30
C ALA A 311 -32.30 -9.21 34.74
N GLU A 312 -31.26 -8.80 34.00
CA GLU A 312 -30.53 -7.54 34.26
C GLU A 312 -31.45 -6.32 34.13
N LEU A 313 -32.31 -6.30 33.10
CA LEU A 313 -33.20 -5.18 32.81
C LEU A 313 -34.38 -5.09 33.78
N GLU A 314 -34.90 -6.21 34.27
CA GLU A 314 -35.94 -6.25 35.31
C GLU A 314 -35.47 -5.59 36.63
N GLY A 315 -34.17 -5.60 36.90
CA GLY A 315 -33.57 -4.94 38.06
C GLY A 315 -33.36 -3.41 37.90
N ARG A 316 -33.65 -2.84 36.72
CA ARG A 316 -33.44 -1.41 36.45
C ARG A 316 -34.77 -0.68 36.33
N THR A 317 -35.10 0.14 37.32
CA THR A 317 -36.31 0.99 37.32
C THR A 317 -36.22 2.19 36.37
N GLY A 318 -35.06 2.43 35.74
CA GLY A 318 -34.89 3.46 34.71
C GLY A 318 -35.08 4.91 35.18
N ALA A 319 -35.22 5.14 36.49
CA ALA A 319 -35.30 6.47 37.08
C ALA A 319 -33.92 6.90 37.61
N ALA A 320 -33.49 8.11 37.25
CA ALA A 320 -32.30 8.77 37.77
C ALA A 320 -32.54 9.29 39.20
#